data_AF-A0A3D5VH37-F1
#
_entry.id   AF-A0A3D5VH37-F1
#
_cell.length_a   1.000
_cell.length_b   1.000
_cell.length_c   1.000
_cell.angle_alpha   90.00
_cell.angle_beta   90.00
_cell.angle_gamma   90.00
#
_symmetry.space_group_name_H-M   'P 1'
#
loop_
_entity.id
_entity.type
_entity.pdbx_description
1 polymer ?
#
loop_
_entity_poly.entity_id
_entity_poly.type
_entity_poly.pdbx_seq_one_letter_code
_entity_poly.pdbx_strand_id
1 'polypeptide(L)'
;SEYKDAGNYRRALVMQRTINTIENRNILSFLSQRNIIPKYGFPVDVVELQLHHHGDEAKGLELSRDLKIALSEYAPGSQVVAGGRLWTSRYLKKLPDREPIKYSYAICQHCGRYRSSIADIQDDLDECICGERVGRNKGTFITPEFGFIAGPPAVPGMTRPQRSFSTRKFFSQAGNVEREHSLELGGIKIMLLTGTDGKLAVINNAGQRGFKICNSCGYAEINSYKPIGNHKTPWGKDCKGRSTQVSLGYEFKTDILQLWFPDYYRNDEGFWESLLYGLLEGVGSALDIDRQDIDGTLFPYNGNKLSPAIVLFDDVPGGAGHVKRIAEGNNLQNVISRALQIAGRCECGGEQANSSCYGCLRSYSNQYCHDILNRGYVIDFLGKLVSK
;
A
#
# COMPACT_ATOMS: atom_id res chain seq x y z
N SER A 1 13.21 -1.18 32.73
CA SER A 1 12.78 -0.10 31.84
C SER A 1 12.19 0.99 32.70
N GLU A 2 12.40 2.26 32.36
CA GLU A 2 11.94 3.43 33.15
C GLU A 2 10.46 3.35 33.58
N TYR A 3 9.61 2.67 32.79
CA TYR A 3 8.20 2.44 33.12
C TYR A 3 7.94 1.43 34.24
N LYS A 4 8.81 0.44 34.43
CA LYS A 4 8.76 -0.49 35.58
C LYS A 4 9.14 0.25 36.87
N ASP A 5 10.10 1.16 36.74
CA ASP A 5 10.62 1.96 37.85
C ASP A 5 9.63 3.09 38.23
N ALA A 6 8.82 3.56 37.29
CA ALA A 6 7.71 4.49 37.50
C ALA A 6 6.37 3.83 37.92
N GLY A 7 6.36 2.54 38.29
CA GLY A 7 5.16 1.83 38.77
C GLY A 7 4.10 1.53 37.69
N ASN A 8 4.39 1.75 36.41
CA ASN A 8 3.45 1.52 35.30
C ASN A 8 3.66 0.13 34.67
N TYR A 9 3.38 -0.90 35.47
CA TYR A 9 3.60 -2.31 35.11
C TYR A 9 2.89 -2.73 33.81
N ARG A 10 1.72 -2.16 33.50
CA ARG A 10 1.00 -2.47 32.25
C ARG A 10 1.73 -1.95 31.01
N ARG A 11 2.23 -0.71 31.03
CA ARG A 11 3.03 -0.18 29.92
C ARG A 11 4.36 -0.91 29.78
N ALA A 12 5.01 -1.22 30.90
CA ALA A 12 6.25 -1.99 30.88
C ALA A 12 6.07 -3.37 30.21
N LEU A 13 4.95 -4.07 30.48
CA LEU A 13 4.65 -5.36 29.84
C LEU A 13 4.41 -5.23 28.33
N VAL A 14 3.67 -4.20 27.88
CA VAL A 14 3.45 -3.96 26.45
C VAL A 14 4.78 -3.66 25.76
N MET A 15 5.61 -2.79 26.32
CA MET A 15 6.94 -2.49 25.77
C MET A 15 7.83 -3.72 25.70
N GLN A 16 7.82 -4.57 26.74
CA GLN A 16 8.57 -5.83 26.70
C GLN A 16 8.10 -6.73 25.55
N ARG A 17 6.79 -6.82 25.30
CA ARG A 17 6.24 -7.59 24.17
C ARG A 17 6.59 -6.97 22.81
N THR A 18 6.60 -5.64 22.71
CA THR A 18 7.07 -4.93 21.50
C THR A 18 8.56 -5.22 21.26
N ILE A 19 9.40 -5.15 22.29
CA ILE A 19 10.84 -5.50 22.22
C ILE A 19 11.01 -6.96 21.78
N ASN A 20 10.32 -7.90 22.42
CA ASN A 20 10.35 -9.30 22.04
C ASN A 20 9.92 -9.50 20.58
N THR A 21 8.98 -8.70 20.08
CA THR A 21 8.56 -8.76 18.67
C THR A 21 9.71 -8.35 17.76
N ILE A 22 10.39 -7.25 18.06
CA ILE A 22 11.52 -6.72 17.27
C ILE A 22 12.71 -7.69 17.30
N GLU A 23 13.11 -8.15 18.48
CA GLU A 23 14.28 -9.03 18.68
C GLU A 23 14.09 -10.41 18.05
N ASN A 24 12.86 -10.94 18.07
CA ASN A 24 12.54 -12.25 17.51
C ASN A 24 11.92 -12.17 16.11
N ARG A 25 12.10 -11.05 15.38
CA ARG A 25 11.75 -10.99 13.97
C ARG A 25 12.63 -11.97 13.19
N ASN A 26 12.04 -12.61 12.19
CA ASN A 26 12.80 -13.46 11.30
C ASN A 26 13.89 -12.61 10.61
N ILE A 27 15.15 -13.01 10.74
CA ILE A 27 16.30 -12.26 10.23
C ILE A 27 16.24 -12.11 8.70
N LEU A 28 15.75 -13.12 7.98
CA LEU A 28 15.57 -13.04 6.53
C LEU A 28 14.56 -11.95 6.19
N SER A 29 13.40 -11.91 6.86
CA SER A 29 12.39 -10.85 6.68
C SER A 29 12.94 -9.47 7.03
N PHE A 30 13.74 -9.35 8.09
CA PHE A 30 14.34 -8.09 8.49
C PHE A 30 15.35 -7.56 7.45
N LEU A 31 16.29 -8.40 7.00
CA LEU A 31 17.30 -8.03 6.01
C LEU A 31 16.66 -7.69 4.66
N SER A 32 15.66 -8.48 4.28
CA SER A 32 14.79 -8.26 3.12
C SER A 32 14.10 -6.88 3.16
N GLN A 33 13.40 -6.53 4.25
CA GLN A 33 12.71 -5.24 4.40
C GLN A 33 13.66 -4.03 4.30
N ARG A 34 14.95 -4.25 4.58
CA ARG A 34 16.02 -3.26 4.52
C ARG A 34 16.77 -3.25 3.19
N ASN A 35 16.31 -4.01 2.19
CA ASN A 35 16.93 -4.12 0.87
C ASN A 35 18.39 -4.64 0.92
N ILE A 36 18.75 -5.43 1.94
CA ILE A 36 20.10 -5.98 2.13
C ILE A 36 20.29 -7.28 1.33
N ILE A 37 19.25 -8.10 1.23
CA ILE A 37 19.25 -9.34 0.45
C ILE A 37 18.10 -9.32 -0.56
N PRO A 38 18.29 -9.89 -1.77
CA PRO A 38 17.19 -10.16 -2.67
C PRO A 38 16.15 -11.02 -1.96
N LYS A 39 14.88 -10.68 -2.13
CA LYS A 39 13.79 -11.47 -1.57
C LYS A 39 13.41 -12.66 -2.47
N TYR A 40 14.04 -12.78 -3.64
CA TYR A 40 13.88 -13.91 -4.56
C TYR A 40 14.24 -15.23 -3.87
N GLY A 41 13.28 -16.15 -3.83
CA GLY A 41 13.44 -17.50 -3.25
C GLY A 41 12.96 -17.67 -1.81
N PHE A 42 12.54 -16.59 -1.13
CA PHE A 42 11.96 -16.67 0.22
C PHE A 42 10.68 -15.82 0.32
N PRO A 43 9.56 -16.36 0.82
CA PRO A 43 8.34 -15.59 1.09
C PRO A 43 8.56 -14.69 2.31
N VAL A 44 9.30 -13.61 2.11
CA VAL A 44 9.49 -12.54 3.09
C VAL A 44 8.32 -11.57 2.97
N ASP A 45 7.83 -11.08 4.12
CA ASP A 45 6.62 -10.26 4.21
C ASP A 45 5.33 -10.98 3.79
N VAL A 46 5.28 -12.31 3.92
CA VAL A 46 4.06 -13.09 3.71
C VAL A 46 3.33 -13.30 5.03
N VAL A 47 2.01 -13.12 5.01
CA VAL A 47 1.14 -13.37 6.16
C VAL A 47 -0.01 -14.30 5.80
N GLU A 48 -0.47 -15.02 6.81
CA GLU A 48 -1.50 -16.06 6.66
C GLU A 48 -2.87 -15.53 7.08
N LEU A 49 -3.93 -16.01 6.42
CA LEU A 49 -5.29 -16.03 6.97
C LEU A 49 -5.58 -17.42 7.55
N GLN A 50 -5.46 -17.56 8.87
CA GLN A 50 -5.62 -18.83 9.55
C GLN A 50 -7.08 -19.27 9.60
N LEU A 51 -7.31 -20.53 9.24
CA LEU A 51 -8.62 -21.17 9.28
C LEU A 51 -8.68 -22.09 10.51
N HIS A 52 -9.20 -21.61 11.64
CA HIS A 52 -9.41 -22.45 12.82
C HIS A 52 -10.73 -23.22 12.70
N HIS A 53 -10.79 -24.17 11.76
CA HIS A 53 -11.93 -25.07 11.60
C HIS A 53 -11.48 -26.51 11.39
N HIS A 54 -12.13 -27.46 12.07
CA HIS A 54 -11.78 -28.90 12.04
C HIS A 54 -12.42 -29.69 10.89
N GLY A 55 -13.12 -29.00 9.97
CA GLY A 55 -13.76 -29.62 8.80
C GLY A 55 -12.75 -29.97 7.71
N ASP A 56 -13.04 -30.99 6.91
CA ASP A 56 -12.18 -31.39 5.79
C ASP A 56 -11.98 -30.26 4.76
N GLU A 57 -12.92 -29.31 4.67
CA GLU A 57 -12.83 -28.17 3.75
C GLU A 57 -11.76 -27.14 4.12
N ALA A 58 -11.25 -27.15 5.37
CA ALA A 58 -10.17 -26.28 5.83
C ALA A 58 -8.81 -27.01 5.85
N LYS A 59 -8.80 -28.35 5.81
CA LYS A 59 -7.58 -29.14 5.87
C LYS A 59 -6.77 -28.97 4.58
N GLY A 60 -5.51 -28.60 4.73
CA GLY A 60 -4.57 -28.44 3.61
C GLY A 60 -4.71 -27.13 2.82
N LEU A 61 -5.60 -26.22 3.23
CA LEU A 61 -5.65 -24.88 2.65
C LEU A 61 -4.62 -23.97 3.32
N GLU A 62 -3.63 -23.52 2.54
CA GLU A 62 -2.68 -22.51 2.97
C GLU A 62 -3.03 -21.17 2.32
N LEU A 63 -3.63 -20.28 3.11
CA LEU A 63 -4.04 -18.95 2.65
C LEU A 63 -2.96 -17.93 2.98
N SER A 64 -1.90 -17.92 2.19
CA SER A 64 -0.78 -16.98 2.34
C SER A 64 -0.83 -15.87 1.28
N ARG A 65 -0.52 -14.63 1.70
CA ARG A 65 -0.45 -13.45 0.83
C ARG A 65 0.69 -12.54 1.24
N ASP A 66 1.29 -11.86 0.26
CA ASP A 66 2.15 -10.71 0.52
C ASP A 66 1.40 -9.70 1.40
N LEU A 67 2.11 -9.12 2.38
CA LEU A 67 1.55 -8.25 3.39
C LEU A 67 0.83 -7.05 2.77
N LYS A 68 1.35 -6.47 1.69
CA LYS A 68 0.71 -5.34 0.98
C LYS A 68 -0.68 -5.73 0.46
N ILE A 69 -0.80 -6.93 -0.10
CA ILE A 69 -2.08 -7.47 -0.62
C ILE A 69 -3.00 -7.86 0.54
N ALA A 70 -2.45 -8.51 1.56
CA ALA A 70 -3.19 -8.95 2.75
C ALA A 70 -3.84 -7.79 3.50
N LEU A 71 -3.23 -6.59 3.47
CA LEU A 71 -3.83 -5.37 4.02
C LEU A 71 -5.18 -5.02 3.40
N SER A 72 -5.53 -5.50 2.20
CA SER A 72 -6.87 -5.35 1.61
C SER A 72 -7.66 -6.66 1.60
N GLU A 73 -7.05 -7.79 1.19
CA GLU A 73 -7.75 -9.07 1.03
C GLU A 73 -8.07 -9.76 2.37
N TYR A 74 -7.19 -9.62 3.36
CA TYR A 74 -7.33 -10.24 4.68
C TYR A 74 -7.68 -9.24 5.77
N ALA A 75 -7.84 -7.96 5.43
CA ALA A 75 -8.30 -6.95 6.38
C ALA A 75 -9.65 -7.34 7.00
N PRO A 76 -9.91 -7.02 8.27
CA PRO A 76 -11.12 -7.40 8.97
C PRO A 76 -12.40 -7.02 8.21
N GLY A 77 -13.30 -7.99 8.05
CA GLY A 77 -14.53 -7.87 7.26
C GLY A 77 -14.39 -8.30 5.79
N SER A 78 -13.17 -8.49 5.29
CA SER A 78 -12.93 -8.99 3.94
C SER A 78 -13.21 -10.49 3.85
N GLN A 79 -13.59 -10.95 2.66
CA GLN A 79 -14.04 -12.30 2.38
C GLN A 79 -13.17 -12.96 1.30
N VAL A 80 -12.82 -14.22 1.53
CA VAL A 80 -11.99 -15.04 0.66
C VAL A 80 -12.72 -16.35 0.37
N VAL A 81 -12.78 -16.74 -0.90
CA VAL A 81 -13.34 -18.03 -1.31
C VAL A 81 -12.21 -19.03 -1.43
N ALA A 82 -12.27 -20.13 -0.67
CA ALA A 82 -11.28 -21.19 -0.68
C ALA A 82 -11.91 -22.52 -0.24
N GLY A 83 -11.53 -23.64 -0.90
CA GLY A 83 -12.11 -24.96 -0.60
C GLY A 83 -13.63 -25.04 -0.77
N GLY A 84 -14.20 -24.28 -1.71
CA GLY A 84 -15.66 -24.19 -1.90
C GLY A 84 -16.42 -23.46 -0.79
N ARG A 85 -15.72 -22.84 0.17
CA ARG A 85 -16.30 -22.09 1.29
C ARG A 85 -15.93 -20.61 1.21
N LEU A 86 -16.77 -19.78 1.83
CA LEU A 86 -16.56 -18.35 2.01
C LEU A 86 -16.04 -18.08 3.43
N TRP A 87 -14.81 -17.60 3.53
CA TRP A 87 -14.14 -17.28 4.78
C TRP A 87 -14.14 -15.78 4.98
N THR A 88 -14.57 -15.31 6.16
CA THR A 88 -14.51 -13.88 6.48
C THR A 88 -13.40 -13.64 7.50
N SER A 89 -12.47 -12.73 7.21
CA SER A 89 -11.45 -12.31 8.17
C SER A 89 -12.10 -11.56 9.34
N ARG A 90 -11.84 -12.02 10.56
CA ARG A 90 -12.50 -11.51 11.78
C ARG A 90 -11.54 -11.14 12.90
N TYR A 91 -10.28 -11.55 12.82
CA TYR A 91 -9.32 -11.27 13.87
C TYR A 91 -7.96 -10.90 13.29
N LEU A 92 -7.29 -9.97 13.97
CA LEU A 92 -5.86 -9.80 13.87
C LEU A 92 -5.19 -10.82 14.82
N LYS A 93 -4.28 -11.65 14.31
CA LYS A 93 -3.62 -12.66 15.15
C LYS A 93 -2.77 -11.96 16.21
N LYS A 94 -2.87 -12.44 17.45
CA LYS A 94 -2.05 -12.00 18.58
C LYS A 94 -1.31 -13.18 19.17
N LEU A 95 -0.11 -12.93 19.68
CA LEU A 95 0.70 -13.91 20.39
C LEU A 95 0.76 -13.54 21.89
N PRO A 96 0.89 -14.50 22.82
CA PRO A 96 0.89 -14.22 24.25
C PRO A 96 2.08 -13.36 24.74
N ASP A 97 3.23 -13.51 24.09
CA ASP A 97 4.53 -12.95 24.44
C ASP A 97 4.99 -11.82 23.49
N ARG A 98 4.21 -11.54 22.43
CA ARG A 98 4.51 -10.56 21.38
C ARG A 98 3.28 -9.71 21.04
N GLU A 99 3.51 -8.46 20.67
CA GLU A 99 2.46 -7.50 20.30
C GLU A 99 2.77 -6.93 18.91
N PRO A 100 1.81 -6.89 17.98
CA PRO A 100 2.02 -6.27 16.69
C PRO A 100 2.50 -4.82 16.84
N ILE A 101 3.53 -4.43 16.07
CA ILE A 101 4.09 -3.09 16.17
C ILE A 101 3.08 -2.06 15.69
N LYS A 102 2.97 -0.98 16.46
CA LYS A 102 2.11 0.16 16.16
C LYS A 102 2.98 1.34 15.75
N TYR A 103 2.56 2.03 14.71
CA TYR A 103 3.22 3.22 14.23
C TYR A 103 2.28 4.41 14.31
N SER A 104 2.74 5.49 14.91
CA SER A 104 2.16 6.81 14.69
C SER A 104 2.63 7.28 13.32
N TYR A 105 1.72 7.83 12.52
CA TYR A 105 2.04 8.32 11.19
C TYR A 105 1.34 9.64 10.90
N ALA A 106 1.93 10.41 9.98
CA ALA A 106 1.46 11.71 9.55
C ALA A 106 1.76 11.90 8.06
N ILE A 107 0.83 12.50 7.33
CA ILE A 107 0.95 12.78 5.90
C ILE A 107 0.71 14.28 5.69
N CYS A 108 1.73 15.02 5.27
CA CYS A 108 1.60 16.45 5.05
C CYS A 108 0.59 16.76 3.93
N GLN A 109 -0.38 17.65 4.18
CA GLN A 109 -1.37 18.02 3.17
C GLN A 109 -0.81 18.93 2.06
N HIS A 110 0.30 19.62 2.36
CA HIS A 110 1.03 20.48 1.43
C HIS A 110 1.93 19.63 0.53
N CYS A 111 3.03 19.08 1.05
CA CYS A 111 4.03 18.34 0.26
C CYS A 111 3.74 16.84 0.08
N GLY A 112 2.66 16.29 0.66
CA GLY A 112 2.31 14.87 0.56
C GLY A 112 3.27 13.92 1.27
N ARG A 113 4.34 14.41 1.91
CA ARG A 113 5.35 13.59 2.57
C ARG A 113 4.77 12.79 3.73
N TYR A 114 5.02 11.49 3.68
CA TYR A 114 4.73 10.54 4.74
C TYR A 114 5.86 10.50 5.78
N ARG A 115 5.48 10.49 7.05
CA ARG A 115 6.36 10.30 8.21
C ARG A 115 5.72 9.34 9.20
N SER A 116 6.58 8.63 9.94
CA SER A 116 6.13 7.68 10.95
C SER A 116 7.19 7.45 12.02
N SER A 117 6.72 7.02 13.18
CA SER A 117 7.53 6.59 14.33
C SER A 117 6.82 5.44 15.03
N ILE A 118 7.57 4.64 15.81
CA ILE A 118 6.95 3.63 16.68
C ILE A 118 6.08 4.38 17.69
N ALA A 119 4.80 4.02 17.78
CA ALA A 119 3.82 4.78 18.54
C ALA A 119 4.16 4.90 20.04
N ASP A 120 4.87 3.91 20.59
CA ASP A 120 5.30 3.90 21.99
C ASP A 120 6.39 4.95 22.29
N ILE A 121 7.11 5.44 21.28
CA ILE A 121 8.12 6.51 21.43
C ILE A 121 7.44 7.86 21.67
N GLN A 122 6.20 8.04 21.19
CA GLN A 122 5.41 9.28 21.31
C GLN A 122 6.08 10.50 20.65
N ASP A 123 6.80 10.29 19.54
CA ASP A 123 7.34 11.39 18.73
C ASP A 123 6.23 12.34 18.25
N ASP A 124 6.53 13.63 18.25
CA ASP A 124 5.67 14.65 17.65
C ASP A 124 5.81 14.64 16.12
N LEU A 125 4.68 14.43 15.44
CA LEU A 125 4.57 14.42 13.97
C LEU A 125 3.71 15.58 13.45
N ASP A 126 3.47 16.61 14.26
CA ASP A 126 2.56 17.72 13.92
C ASP A 126 3.16 18.72 12.93
N GLU A 127 4.48 18.87 12.91
CA GLU A 127 5.19 19.71 11.96
C GLU A 127 5.89 18.85 10.90
N CYS A 128 5.65 19.14 9.62
CA CYS A 128 6.35 18.48 8.52
C CYS A 128 7.76 19.06 8.34
N ILE A 129 8.66 18.28 7.72
CA ILE A 129 10.01 18.72 7.35
C ILE A 129 9.99 19.95 6.42
N CYS A 130 8.90 20.18 5.69
CA CYS A 130 8.72 21.39 4.87
C CYS A 130 8.25 22.63 5.67
N GLY A 131 8.16 22.56 7.00
CA GLY A 131 7.70 23.64 7.88
C GLY A 131 6.18 23.75 8.05
N GLU A 132 5.40 22.98 7.29
CA GLU A 132 3.94 23.03 7.34
C GLU A 132 3.35 22.13 8.41
N ARG A 133 2.25 22.57 9.04
CA ARG A 133 1.50 21.75 10.00
C ARG A 133 0.72 20.64 9.32
N VAL A 134 0.81 19.41 9.84
CA VAL A 134 0.11 18.24 9.28
C VAL A 134 -1.38 18.23 9.64
N GLY A 135 -1.75 18.77 10.79
CA GLY A 135 -3.14 18.87 11.24
C GLY A 135 -3.77 17.49 11.49
N ARG A 136 -4.91 17.22 10.83
CA ARG A 136 -5.72 16.01 11.05
C ARG A 136 -5.28 14.79 10.23
N ASN A 137 -4.33 14.96 9.30
CA ASN A 137 -3.89 13.88 8.42
C ASN A 137 -2.82 12.98 9.09
N LYS A 138 -3.16 12.50 10.29
CA LYS A 138 -2.31 11.69 11.16
C LYS A 138 -3.13 10.60 11.83
N GLY A 139 -2.48 9.53 12.26
CA GLY A 139 -3.16 8.42 12.93
C GLY A 139 -2.19 7.37 13.43
N THR A 140 -2.73 6.21 13.77
CA THR A 140 -1.95 5.03 14.15
C THR A 140 -2.32 3.87 13.25
N PHE A 141 -1.33 3.14 12.74
CA PHE A 141 -1.56 1.85 12.09
C PHE A 141 -0.84 0.72 12.81
N ILE A 142 -1.33 -0.50 12.59
CA ILE A 142 -0.70 -1.74 13.05
C ILE A 142 -0.18 -2.49 11.84
N THR A 143 1.05 -3.00 11.94
CA THR A 143 1.59 -3.97 10.98
C THR A 143 1.14 -5.37 11.37
N PRO A 144 0.33 -6.07 10.56
CA PRO A 144 -0.24 -7.36 10.93
C PRO A 144 0.76 -8.52 10.72
N GLU A 145 1.94 -8.44 11.33
CA GLU A 145 3.07 -9.37 11.15
C GLU A 145 2.76 -10.82 11.52
N PHE A 146 1.78 -11.03 12.41
CA PHE A 146 1.36 -12.37 12.82
C PHE A 146 0.25 -12.94 11.92
N GLY A 147 -0.29 -12.15 11.00
CA GLY A 147 -1.39 -12.51 10.13
C GLY A 147 -2.77 -12.34 10.74
N PHE A 148 -3.74 -13.00 10.12
CA PHE A 148 -5.16 -12.84 10.37
C PHE A 148 -5.79 -14.19 10.72
N ILE A 149 -6.99 -14.16 11.28
CA ILE A 149 -7.77 -15.38 11.53
C ILE A 149 -9.18 -15.18 10.98
N ALA A 150 -9.66 -16.19 10.25
CA ALA A 150 -11.02 -16.22 9.74
C ALA A 150 -12.02 -16.62 10.84
N GLY A 151 -13.25 -16.11 10.71
CA GLY A 151 -14.39 -16.66 11.43
C GLY A 151 -14.88 -17.99 10.82
N PRO A 152 -16.02 -18.52 11.32
CA PRO A 152 -16.63 -19.72 10.77
C PRO A 152 -16.92 -19.60 9.26
N PRO A 153 -16.82 -20.71 8.50
CA PRO A 153 -17.08 -20.71 7.07
C PRO A 153 -18.56 -20.49 6.75
N ALA A 154 -18.83 -19.84 5.62
CA ALA A 154 -20.15 -19.69 5.03
C ALA A 154 -20.19 -20.33 3.62
N VAL A 155 -21.39 -20.48 3.06
CA VAL A 155 -21.56 -20.88 1.66
C VAL A 155 -21.33 -19.65 0.76
N PRO A 156 -20.52 -19.76 -0.31
CA PRO A 156 -20.36 -18.67 -1.27
C PRO A 156 -21.69 -18.34 -1.95
N GLY A 157 -22.06 -17.06 -1.98
CA GLY A 157 -23.19 -16.58 -2.79
C GLY A 157 -22.77 -16.18 -4.20
N MET A 158 -23.74 -15.71 -5.00
CA MET A 158 -23.48 -15.12 -6.32
C MET A 158 -22.85 -13.72 -6.24
N THR A 159 -22.86 -13.09 -5.06
CA THR A 159 -22.26 -11.78 -4.83
C THR A 159 -20.75 -11.89 -4.73
N ARG A 160 -20.04 -10.99 -5.42
CA ARG A 160 -18.58 -10.88 -5.33
C ARG A 160 -18.14 -10.75 -3.86
N PRO A 161 -17.11 -11.50 -3.42
CA PRO A 161 -16.58 -11.39 -2.06
C PRO A 161 -16.19 -9.96 -1.73
N GLN A 162 -16.58 -9.51 -0.53
CA GLN A 162 -16.23 -8.17 -0.08
C GLN A 162 -14.73 -8.07 0.21
N ARG A 163 -14.08 -7.04 -0.30
CA ARG A 163 -12.72 -6.66 0.08
C ARG A 163 -12.77 -5.33 0.79
N SER A 164 -11.91 -5.13 1.78
CA SER A 164 -11.74 -3.80 2.36
C SER A 164 -11.25 -2.81 1.29
N PHE A 165 -11.62 -1.54 1.46
CA PHE A 165 -11.15 -0.39 0.68
C PHE A 165 -9.70 -0.54 0.23
N SER A 166 -9.40 -0.11 -1.00
CA SER A 166 -8.07 -0.22 -1.55
C SER A 166 -7.07 0.56 -0.71
N THR A 167 -5.96 -0.09 -0.41
CA THR A 167 -4.80 0.50 0.27
C THR A 167 -4.29 1.73 -0.49
N ARG A 168 -3.93 2.77 0.25
CA ARG A 168 -3.23 3.94 -0.29
C ARG A 168 -1.73 3.77 -0.07
N LYS A 169 -0.95 4.08 -1.10
CA LYS A 169 0.51 4.12 -1.02
C LYS A 169 0.95 5.55 -0.74
N PHE A 170 1.93 5.70 0.13
CA PHE A 170 2.51 6.99 0.48
C PHE A 170 4.03 6.92 0.39
N PHE A 171 4.60 7.91 -0.28
CA PHE A 171 6.03 8.06 -0.43
C PHE A 171 6.58 9.05 0.61
N SER A 172 7.71 8.71 1.21
CA SER A 172 8.40 9.58 2.17
C SER A 172 9.53 10.35 1.47
N GLN A 173 10.56 9.64 1.04
CA GLN A 173 11.73 10.16 0.35
C GLN A 173 12.54 9.03 -0.27
N ALA A 174 13.41 9.38 -1.24
CA ALA A 174 14.48 8.51 -1.68
C ALA A 174 15.45 8.26 -0.51
N GLY A 175 15.99 7.06 -0.40
CA GLY A 175 17.08 6.78 0.54
C GLY A 175 18.37 7.42 0.03
N ASN A 176 18.82 6.95 -1.14
CA ASN A 176 19.97 7.52 -1.85
C ASN A 176 19.56 7.89 -3.27
N VAL A 177 19.96 9.07 -3.74
CA VAL A 177 19.80 9.47 -5.13
C VAL A 177 20.98 8.94 -5.93
N GLU A 178 20.71 8.17 -6.98
CA GLU A 178 21.77 7.59 -7.83
C GLU A 178 22.03 8.44 -9.07
N ARG A 179 20.96 8.86 -9.76
CA ARG A 179 21.06 9.66 -10.97
C ARG A 179 19.88 10.61 -11.07
N GLU A 180 20.17 11.83 -11.48
CA GLU A 180 19.19 12.82 -11.88
C GLU A 180 19.53 13.31 -13.28
N HIS A 181 18.56 13.34 -14.19
CA HIS A 181 18.74 13.88 -15.52
C HIS A 181 17.42 14.38 -16.09
N SER A 182 17.51 15.14 -17.18
CA SER A 182 16.36 15.65 -17.90
C SER A 182 16.37 15.17 -19.34
N LEU A 183 15.18 15.03 -19.90
CA LEU A 183 14.97 14.84 -21.33
C LEU A 183 13.83 15.72 -21.82
N GLU A 184 13.81 15.98 -23.11
CA GLU A 184 12.82 16.84 -23.75
C GLU A 184 12.14 16.08 -24.88
N LEU A 185 10.81 16.01 -24.84
CA LEU A 185 9.98 15.31 -25.80
C LEU A 185 8.81 16.21 -26.18
N GLY A 186 8.60 16.46 -27.48
CA GLY A 186 7.53 17.35 -27.95
C GLY A 186 7.58 18.76 -27.35
N GLY A 187 8.77 19.29 -27.06
CA GLY A 187 8.97 20.59 -26.39
C GLY A 187 8.62 20.61 -24.90
N ILE A 188 8.33 19.45 -24.29
CA ILE A 188 8.04 19.32 -22.86
C ILE A 188 9.25 18.72 -22.15
N LYS A 189 9.76 19.43 -21.15
CA LYS A 189 10.83 18.97 -20.29
C LYS A 189 10.32 17.95 -19.27
N ILE A 190 11.02 16.83 -19.19
CA ILE A 190 10.77 15.73 -18.25
C ILE A 190 12.01 15.57 -17.38
N MET A 191 11.82 15.58 -16.07
CA MET A 191 12.87 15.31 -15.09
C MET A 191 12.73 13.87 -14.58
N LEU A 192 13.87 13.20 -14.44
CA LEU A 192 13.96 11.83 -13.95
C LEU A 192 14.97 11.76 -12.82
N LEU A 193 14.55 11.16 -11.71
CA LEU A 193 15.41 10.88 -10.56
C LEU A 193 15.28 9.42 -10.18
N THR A 194 16.36 8.67 -10.32
CA THR A 194 16.46 7.30 -9.80
C THR A 194 17.09 7.31 -8.42
N GLY A 195 16.55 6.47 -7.53
CA GLY A 195 17.10 6.31 -6.21
C GLY A 195 16.85 4.92 -5.65
N THR A 196 17.70 4.54 -4.70
CA THR A 196 17.58 3.30 -3.93
C THR A 196 17.00 3.60 -2.55
N ASP A 197 16.52 2.55 -1.89
CA ASP A 197 16.03 2.63 -0.51
C ASP A 197 14.89 3.65 -0.28
N GLY A 198 14.09 3.91 -1.32
CA GLY A 198 12.91 4.76 -1.22
C GLY A 198 11.94 4.21 -0.19
N LYS A 199 11.61 5.01 0.84
CA LYS A 199 10.68 4.58 1.90
C LYS A 199 9.23 4.80 1.46
N LEU A 200 8.47 3.71 1.38
CA LEU A 200 7.03 3.72 1.12
C LEU A 200 6.23 3.12 2.28
N ALA A 201 4.98 3.54 2.38
CA ALA A 201 4.00 2.95 3.28
C ALA A 201 2.71 2.63 2.54
N VAL A 202 2.17 1.43 2.78
CA VAL A 202 0.84 1.01 2.35
C VAL A 202 -0.07 1.08 3.56
N ILE A 203 -1.15 1.87 3.48
CA ILE A 203 -2.10 2.01 4.59
C ILE A 203 -3.52 1.73 4.10
N ASN A 204 -4.21 0.85 4.81
CA ASN A 204 -5.65 0.66 4.74
C ASN A 204 -6.30 1.27 5.98
N ASN A 205 -7.03 2.36 5.79
CA ASN A 205 -7.78 3.05 6.84
C ASN A 205 -9.29 2.77 6.80
N ALA A 206 -9.71 1.69 6.13
CA ALA A 206 -11.11 1.28 5.99
C ALA A 206 -12.07 2.40 5.54
N GLY A 207 -11.64 3.22 4.57
CA GLY A 207 -12.43 4.35 4.07
C GLY A 207 -12.57 5.45 5.11
N GLN A 208 -11.45 5.86 5.72
CA GLN A 208 -11.35 6.86 6.81
C GLN A 208 -11.98 6.46 8.15
N ARG A 209 -12.64 5.30 8.24
CA ARG A 209 -13.25 4.82 9.48
C ARG A 209 -12.23 4.16 10.42
N GLY A 210 -11.21 3.52 9.85
CA GLY A 210 -10.30 2.63 10.55
C GLY A 210 -10.95 1.31 10.97
N PHE A 211 -10.18 0.48 11.66
CA PHE A 211 -10.61 -0.77 12.25
C PHE A 211 -10.67 -0.63 13.77
N LYS A 212 -11.70 -1.22 14.39
CA LYS A 212 -11.72 -1.45 15.83
C LYS A 212 -11.11 -2.82 16.08
N ILE A 213 -10.04 -2.88 16.86
CA ILE A 213 -9.36 -4.14 17.21
C ILE A 213 -9.39 -4.33 18.71
N CYS A 214 -9.92 -5.47 19.18
CA CYS A 214 -9.91 -5.86 20.58
C CYS A 214 -8.48 -6.07 21.06
N ASN A 215 -8.09 -5.31 22.09
CA ASN A 215 -6.75 -5.34 22.66
C ASN A 215 -6.42 -6.69 23.32
N SER A 216 -7.43 -7.48 23.69
CA SER A 216 -7.27 -8.76 24.39
C SER A 216 -7.21 -9.96 23.45
N CYS A 217 -8.11 -10.06 22.47
CA CYS A 217 -8.26 -11.25 21.65
C CYS A 217 -8.08 -11.04 20.14
N GLY A 218 -7.84 -9.80 19.70
CA GLY A 218 -7.64 -9.48 18.30
C GLY A 218 -8.91 -9.42 17.45
N TYR A 219 -10.10 -9.66 18.00
CA TYR A 219 -11.37 -9.49 17.27
C TYR A 219 -11.43 -8.10 16.64
N ALA A 220 -11.71 -8.07 15.35
CA ALA A 220 -11.59 -6.88 14.56
C ALA A 220 -12.74 -6.71 13.57
N GLU A 221 -13.17 -5.46 13.40
CA GLU A 221 -14.20 -5.06 12.46
C GLU A 221 -13.94 -3.63 11.97
N ILE A 222 -14.52 -3.28 10.83
CA ILE A 222 -14.52 -1.89 10.36
C ILE A 222 -15.22 -1.02 11.41
N ASN A 223 -14.65 0.14 11.70
CA ASN A 223 -15.17 1.02 12.72
C ASN A 223 -16.56 1.57 12.33
N SER A 224 -17.58 1.16 13.08
CA SER A 224 -18.95 1.65 12.97
C SER A 224 -19.26 2.81 13.91
N TYR A 225 -18.24 3.40 14.57
CA TYR A 225 -18.34 4.42 15.63
C TYR A 225 -19.11 3.98 16.88
N LYS A 226 -19.53 2.71 16.93
CA LYS A 226 -20.09 2.07 18.13
C LYS A 226 -18.99 1.30 18.86
N PRO A 227 -19.05 1.16 20.20
CA PRO A 227 -18.14 0.28 20.92
C PRO A 227 -18.21 -1.16 20.37
N ILE A 228 -17.08 -1.89 20.39
CA ILE A 228 -17.15 -3.34 20.22
C ILE A 228 -17.93 -3.90 21.42
N GLY A 229 -19.03 -4.58 21.14
CA GLY A 229 -19.85 -5.25 22.16
C GLY A 229 -19.20 -6.57 22.64
N ASN A 230 -20.00 -7.38 23.32
CA ASN A 230 -19.61 -8.76 23.63
C ASN A 230 -19.30 -9.50 22.32
N HIS A 231 -18.15 -10.15 22.26
CA HIS A 231 -17.69 -10.88 21.08
C HIS A 231 -17.01 -12.18 21.50
N LYS A 232 -16.84 -13.10 20.55
CA LYS A 232 -16.12 -14.35 20.78
C LYS A 232 -14.65 -14.18 20.41
N THR A 233 -13.76 -14.79 21.19
CA THR A 233 -12.34 -14.97 20.82
C THR A 233 -12.22 -15.90 19.61
N PRO A 234 -11.04 -16.00 18.96
CA PRO A 234 -10.81 -16.97 17.89
C PRO A 234 -11.12 -18.43 18.29
N TRP A 235 -11.07 -18.74 19.59
CA TRP A 235 -11.36 -20.07 20.14
C TRP A 235 -12.78 -20.21 20.70
N GLY A 236 -13.69 -19.28 20.38
CA GLY A 236 -15.10 -19.36 20.77
C GLY A 236 -15.45 -18.95 22.20
N LYS A 237 -14.50 -18.44 23.00
CA LYS A 237 -14.77 -17.96 24.37
C LYS A 237 -15.35 -16.55 24.36
N ASP A 238 -16.19 -16.20 25.34
CA ASP A 238 -16.69 -14.83 25.48
C ASP A 238 -15.58 -13.85 25.87
N CYS A 239 -15.59 -12.68 25.24
CA CYS A 239 -14.65 -11.60 25.47
C CYS A 239 -15.40 -10.27 25.59
N LYS A 240 -14.99 -9.47 26.58
CA LYS A 240 -15.45 -8.10 26.83
C LYS A 240 -14.30 -7.10 26.80
N GLY A 241 -13.22 -7.45 26.10
CA GLY A 241 -12.02 -6.64 25.98
C GLY A 241 -12.31 -5.31 25.30
N ARG A 242 -11.56 -4.27 25.69
CA ARG A 242 -11.64 -2.94 25.06
C ARG A 242 -10.99 -2.98 23.67
N SER A 243 -11.50 -2.15 22.78
CA SER A 243 -10.96 -1.97 21.44
C SER A 243 -10.23 -0.66 21.26
N THR A 244 -9.27 -0.65 20.34
CA THR A 244 -8.62 0.57 19.86
C THR A 244 -8.92 0.75 18.37
N GLN A 245 -9.15 2.00 17.96
CA GLN A 245 -9.29 2.36 16.56
C GLN A 245 -7.90 2.54 15.94
N VAL A 246 -7.60 1.81 14.87
CA VAL A 246 -6.33 1.85 14.15
C VAL A 246 -6.55 1.62 12.66
N SER A 247 -5.62 2.08 11.83
CA SER A 247 -5.47 1.59 10.46
C SER A 247 -4.66 0.29 10.45
N LEU A 248 -4.66 -0.42 9.33
CA LEU A 248 -3.66 -1.46 9.07
C LEU A 248 -2.65 -0.88 8.07
N GLY A 249 -1.37 -1.17 8.25
CA GLY A 249 -0.35 -0.65 7.35
C GLY A 249 0.94 -1.46 7.36
N TYR A 250 1.80 -1.14 6.40
CA TYR A 250 3.09 -1.78 6.23
C TYR A 250 4.06 -0.79 5.58
N GLU A 251 5.30 -0.76 6.07
CA GLU A 251 6.37 0.06 5.52
C GLU A 251 7.41 -0.83 4.86
N PHE A 252 7.89 -0.41 3.70
CA PHE A 252 8.93 -1.10 2.96
C PHE A 252 9.86 -0.11 2.26
N LYS A 253 11.04 -0.61 1.93
CA LYS A 253 12.01 0.07 1.08
C LYS A 253 12.11 -0.64 -0.25
N THR A 254 12.27 0.13 -1.32
CA THR A 254 12.47 -0.37 -2.67
C THR A 254 13.14 0.70 -3.52
N ASP A 255 13.59 0.31 -4.70
CA ASP A 255 14.12 1.24 -5.69
C ASP A 255 12.99 2.03 -6.32
N ILE A 256 13.28 3.28 -6.66
CA ILE A 256 12.29 4.23 -7.18
C ILE A 256 12.79 4.96 -8.43
N LEU A 257 11.85 5.32 -9.29
CA LEU A 257 11.99 6.32 -10.33
C LEU A 257 10.95 7.42 -10.09
N GLN A 258 11.40 8.64 -9.83
CA GLN A 258 10.54 9.82 -9.83
C GLN A 258 10.60 10.47 -11.20
N LEU A 259 9.43 10.75 -11.77
CA LEU A 259 9.27 11.45 -13.03
C LEU A 259 8.33 12.64 -12.84
N TRP A 260 8.76 13.85 -13.22
CA TRP A 260 7.90 15.03 -13.14
C TRP A 260 8.15 15.99 -14.30
N PHE A 261 7.19 16.88 -14.52
CA PHE A 261 7.15 17.81 -15.65
C PHE A 261 7.17 19.25 -15.13
N PRO A 262 8.36 19.88 -14.94
CA PRO A 262 8.50 21.15 -14.23
C PRO A 262 7.60 22.27 -14.74
N ASP A 263 7.40 22.35 -16.06
CA ASP A 263 6.70 23.44 -16.72
C ASP A 263 5.30 23.04 -17.23
N TYR A 264 4.79 21.88 -16.78
CA TYR A 264 3.50 21.36 -17.19
C TYR A 264 2.56 21.22 -16.00
N TYR A 265 1.46 21.98 -16.02
CA TYR A 265 0.51 22.07 -14.92
C TYR A 265 -0.90 21.69 -15.38
N ARG A 266 -1.57 20.83 -14.62
CA ARG A 266 -2.96 20.41 -14.87
C ARG A 266 -3.72 20.32 -13.56
N ASN A 267 -4.98 20.76 -13.58
CA ASN A 267 -5.89 20.74 -12.43
C ASN A 267 -7.12 19.84 -12.67
N ASP A 268 -7.17 19.18 -13.83
CA ASP A 268 -8.28 18.32 -14.22
C ASP A 268 -8.28 17.07 -13.34
N GLU A 269 -9.42 16.79 -12.72
CA GLU A 269 -9.58 15.65 -11.83
C GLU A 269 -9.24 14.34 -12.59
N GLY A 270 -8.38 13.52 -11.99
CA GLY A 270 -7.97 12.24 -12.56
C GLY A 270 -6.92 12.31 -13.66
N PHE A 271 -6.45 13.49 -14.09
CA PHE A 271 -5.42 13.60 -15.13
C PHE A 271 -4.13 12.87 -14.73
N TRP A 272 -3.58 13.20 -13.57
CA TRP A 272 -2.31 12.63 -13.11
C TRP A 272 -2.44 11.15 -12.74
N GLU A 273 -3.58 10.72 -12.19
CA GLU A 273 -3.86 9.30 -11.97
C GLU A 273 -3.94 8.54 -13.29
N SER A 274 -4.62 9.09 -14.29
CA SER A 274 -4.72 8.48 -15.62
C SER A 274 -3.35 8.36 -16.28
N LEU A 275 -2.52 9.39 -16.17
CA LEU A 275 -1.16 9.38 -16.69
C LEU A 275 -0.28 8.34 -15.97
N LEU A 276 -0.31 8.29 -14.63
CA LEU A 276 0.40 7.29 -13.83
C LEU A 276 0.05 5.86 -14.28
N TYR A 277 -1.24 5.54 -14.37
CA TYR A 277 -1.66 4.19 -14.74
C TYR A 277 -1.44 3.89 -16.22
N GLY A 278 -1.58 4.88 -17.11
CA GLY A 278 -1.21 4.73 -18.52
C GLY A 278 0.27 4.40 -18.69
N LEU A 279 1.15 5.10 -17.98
CA LEU A 279 2.58 4.80 -17.98
C LEU A 279 2.88 3.41 -17.41
N LEU A 280 2.22 3.00 -16.32
CA LEU A 280 2.42 1.64 -15.76
C LEU A 280 2.04 0.53 -16.75
N GLU A 281 0.93 0.68 -17.49
CA GLU A 281 0.58 -0.26 -18.57
C GLU A 281 1.59 -0.21 -19.74
N GLY A 282 2.10 1.00 -20.04
CA GLY A 282 3.19 1.18 -21.00
C GLY A 282 4.48 0.46 -20.59
N VAL A 283 4.86 0.52 -19.31
CA VAL A 283 6.03 -0.17 -18.76
C VAL A 283 5.91 -1.67 -18.95
N GLY A 284 4.80 -2.24 -18.49
CA GLY A 284 4.61 -3.68 -18.56
C GLY A 284 4.73 -4.21 -19.98
N SER A 285 4.12 -3.49 -20.94
CA SER A 285 4.18 -3.94 -22.33
C SER A 285 5.45 -3.56 -23.10
N ALA A 286 6.16 -2.49 -22.75
CA ALA A 286 7.37 -2.07 -23.48
C ALA A 286 8.63 -2.80 -23.03
N LEU A 287 8.69 -3.17 -21.75
CA LEU A 287 9.88 -3.77 -21.14
C LEU A 287 9.71 -5.23 -20.74
N ASP A 288 8.54 -5.81 -21.04
CA ASP A 288 8.15 -7.20 -20.70
C ASP A 288 8.24 -7.43 -19.18
N ILE A 289 7.60 -6.54 -18.43
CA ILE A 289 7.53 -6.57 -16.96
C ILE A 289 6.09 -6.93 -16.58
N ASP A 290 5.90 -7.87 -15.65
CA ASP A 290 4.55 -8.16 -15.15
C ASP A 290 3.99 -6.89 -14.48
N ARG A 291 2.73 -6.57 -14.74
CA ARG A 291 2.07 -5.41 -14.15
C ARG A 291 2.03 -5.48 -12.62
N GLN A 292 2.13 -6.67 -12.03
CA GLN A 292 2.21 -6.90 -10.60
C GLN A 292 3.60 -6.64 -10.00
N ASP A 293 4.64 -6.56 -10.85
CA ASP A 293 6.03 -6.39 -10.43
C ASP A 293 6.45 -4.91 -10.34
N ILE A 294 5.61 -4.01 -10.85
CA ILE A 294 5.81 -2.57 -10.79
C ILE A 294 4.52 -1.86 -10.39
N ASP A 295 4.63 -0.86 -9.52
CA ASP A 295 3.50 -0.01 -9.18
C ASP A 295 3.95 1.44 -9.02
N GLY A 296 3.01 2.34 -8.74
CA GLY A 296 3.36 3.74 -8.55
C GLY A 296 2.34 4.54 -7.75
N THR A 297 2.76 5.75 -7.40
CA THR A 297 1.96 6.72 -6.67
C THR A 297 2.31 8.14 -7.11
N LEU A 298 1.36 9.06 -6.94
CA LEU A 298 1.61 10.49 -7.11
C LEU A 298 2.22 11.07 -5.84
N PHE A 299 3.18 11.98 -6.01
CA PHE A 299 3.83 12.70 -4.92
C PHE A 299 3.88 14.20 -5.26
N PRO A 300 3.19 15.09 -4.50
CA PRO A 300 3.21 16.53 -4.73
C PRO A 300 4.61 17.12 -4.52
N TYR A 301 5.41 17.15 -5.58
CA TYR A 301 6.78 17.66 -5.55
C TYR A 301 6.76 19.14 -5.19
N ASN A 302 7.53 19.55 -4.17
CA ASN A 302 7.49 20.89 -3.58
C ASN A 302 6.08 21.38 -3.17
N GLY A 303 5.15 20.46 -2.89
CA GLY A 303 3.76 20.80 -2.56
C GLY A 303 2.89 21.20 -3.74
N ASN A 304 3.40 21.13 -4.96
CA ASN A 304 2.63 21.45 -6.15
C ASN A 304 1.78 20.26 -6.58
N LYS A 305 0.46 20.35 -6.34
CA LYS A 305 -0.51 19.33 -6.77
C LYS A 305 -0.84 19.41 -8.26
N LEU A 306 -0.53 20.52 -8.91
CA LEU A 306 -0.77 20.72 -10.34
C LEU A 306 0.31 20.09 -11.22
N SER A 307 1.49 19.83 -10.65
CA SER A 307 2.58 19.07 -11.28
C SER A 307 3.25 18.14 -10.24
N PRO A 308 2.56 17.06 -9.83
CA PRO A 308 3.13 16.07 -8.95
C PRO A 308 4.18 15.23 -9.68
N ALA A 309 5.13 14.68 -8.92
CA ALA A 309 5.96 13.60 -9.40
C ALA A 309 5.16 12.30 -9.46
N ILE A 310 5.36 11.56 -10.54
CA ILE A 310 4.99 10.16 -10.72
C ILE A 310 6.12 9.34 -10.13
N VAL A 311 5.87 8.70 -9.00
CA VAL A 311 6.84 7.83 -8.32
C VAL A 311 6.53 6.39 -8.69
N LEU A 312 7.34 5.81 -9.56
CA LEU A 312 7.31 4.39 -9.90
C LEU A 312 8.25 3.64 -8.96
N PHE A 313 7.89 2.42 -8.59
CA PHE A 313 8.70 1.58 -7.71
C PHE A 313 8.53 0.10 -8.04
N ASP A 314 9.57 -0.68 -7.78
CA ASP A 314 9.49 -2.13 -7.91
C ASP A 314 8.55 -2.67 -6.81
N ASP A 315 7.49 -3.36 -7.23
CA ASP A 315 6.54 -4.03 -6.33
C ASP A 315 6.95 -5.49 -6.07
N VAL A 316 8.03 -5.94 -6.72
CA VAL A 316 8.68 -7.22 -6.42
C VAL A 316 9.42 -7.14 -5.09
N PRO A 317 9.31 -8.20 -4.28
CA PRO A 317 10.19 -8.39 -3.16
C PRO A 317 11.69 -8.21 -3.54
N GLY A 318 12.36 -7.18 -2.98
CA GLY A 318 13.82 -7.01 -3.02
C GLY A 318 14.36 -6.16 -4.16
N GLY A 319 13.50 -5.51 -4.93
CA GLY A 319 13.90 -4.66 -6.06
C GLY A 319 14.46 -5.49 -7.22
N ALA A 320 13.67 -5.63 -8.28
CA ALA A 320 14.12 -6.33 -9.49
C ALA A 320 14.94 -5.41 -10.43
N GLY A 321 15.11 -4.14 -10.08
CA GLY A 321 15.77 -3.13 -10.89
C GLY A 321 14.91 -2.64 -12.05
N HIS A 322 13.60 -2.92 -12.04
CA HIS A 322 12.72 -2.57 -13.16
C HIS A 322 12.62 -1.07 -13.36
N VAL A 323 12.48 -0.31 -12.28
CA VAL A 323 12.41 1.16 -12.35
C VAL A 323 13.69 1.81 -12.86
N LYS A 324 14.87 1.22 -12.59
CA LYS A 324 16.14 1.73 -13.13
C LYS A 324 16.17 1.56 -14.65
N ARG A 325 15.74 0.39 -15.15
CA ARG A 325 15.67 0.08 -16.58
C ARG A 325 14.78 1.08 -17.34
N ILE A 326 13.71 1.60 -16.75
CA ILE A 326 12.85 2.61 -17.40
C ILE A 326 13.65 3.88 -17.75
N ALA A 327 14.58 4.28 -16.88
CA ALA A 327 15.37 5.50 -17.02
C ALA A 327 16.61 5.32 -17.92
N GLU A 328 16.80 4.16 -18.55
CA GLU A 328 17.96 3.85 -19.39
C GLU A 328 17.67 3.98 -20.88
N GLY A 329 18.63 4.55 -21.62
CA GLY A 329 18.57 4.64 -23.08
C GLY A 329 17.27 5.30 -23.56
N ASN A 330 16.56 4.61 -24.46
CA ASN A 330 15.29 5.07 -25.03
C ASN A 330 14.06 4.39 -24.39
N ASN A 331 14.24 3.75 -23.23
CA ASN A 331 13.19 2.93 -22.63
C ASN A 331 11.98 3.76 -22.23
N LEU A 332 12.16 4.95 -21.65
CA LEU A 332 11.03 5.82 -21.33
C LEU A 332 10.24 6.24 -22.58
N GLN A 333 10.90 6.55 -23.69
CA GLN A 333 10.25 6.90 -24.96
C GLN A 333 9.43 5.71 -25.49
N ASN A 334 9.96 4.49 -25.36
CA ASN A 334 9.24 3.27 -25.71
C ASN A 334 8.02 3.06 -24.81
N VAL A 335 8.17 3.29 -23.50
CA VAL A 335 7.06 3.23 -22.52
C VAL A 335 5.97 4.23 -22.86
N ILE A 336 6.32 5.49 -23.15
CA ILE A 336 5.39 6.54 -23.55
C ILE A 336 4.64 6.15 -24.82
N SER A 337 5.38 5.70 -25.84
CA SER A 337 4.80 5.29 -27.13
C SER A 337 3.83 4.11 -26.95
N ARG A 338 4.20 3.16 -26.10
CA ARG A 338 3.38 1.96 -25.86
C ARG A 338 2.15 2.27 -25.01
N ALA A 339 2.27 3.12 -24.00
CA ALA A 339 1.14 3.64 -23.22
C ALA A 339 0.13 4.36 -24.12
N LEU A 340 0.61 5.22 -25.02
CA LEU A 340 -0.23 5.89 -26.02
C LEU A 340 -0.95 4.88 -26.92
N GLN A 341 -0.26 3.85 -27.40
CA GLN A 341 -0.86 2.81 -28.23
C GLN A 341 -1.94 2.00 -27.48
N ILE A 342 -1.68 1.63 -26.22
CA ILE A 342 -2.64 0.89 -25.37
C ILE A 342 -3.90 1.72 -25.12
N ALA A 343 -3.74 2.99 -24.76
CA ALA A 343 -4.86 3.89 -24.55
C ALA A 343 -5.62 4.18 -25.86
N GLY A 344 -4.90 4.37 -26.96
CA GLY A 344 -5.47 4.69 -28.28
C GLY A 344 -6.26 3.56 -28.93
N ARG A 345 -5.80 2.30 -28.80
CA ARG A 345 -6.50 1.13 -29.38
C ARG A 345 -7.75 0.69 -28.60
N CYS A 346 -7.90 1.16 -27.37
CA CYS A 346 -9.04 0.81 -26.54
C CYS A 346 -10.29 1.55 -27.03
N GLU A 347 -11.47 0.95 -26.91
CA GLU A 347 -12.74 1.55 -27.37
C GLU A 347 -13.61 2.07 -26.21
N CYS A 348 -13.17 1.93 -24.95
CA CYS A 348 -13.96 2.38 -23.80
C CYS A 348 -14.16 3.91 -23.81
N GLY A 349 -15.34 4.38 -23.39
CA GLY A 349 -15.70 5.81 -23.49
C GLY A 349 -15.99 6.30 -24.91
N GLY A 350 -16.11 5.38 -25.88
CA GLY A 350 -16.47 5.69 -27.27
C GLY A 350 -15.51 6.67 -27.93
N GLU A 351 -16.03 7.47 -28.86
CA GLU A 351 -15.27 8.47 -29.62
C GLU A 351 -14.63 9.55 -28.74
N GLN A 352 -15.25 9.86 -27.59
CA GLN A 352 -14.74 10.87 -26.65
C GLN A 352 -13.56 10.36 -25.81
N ALA A 353 -13.34 9.04 -25.78
CA ALA A 353 -12.31 8.39 -24.97
C ALA A 353 -12.34 8.76 -23.47
N ASN A 354 -13.49 9.23 -22.95
CA ASN A 354 -13.65 9.84 -21.63
C ASN A 354 -13.85 8.83 -20.49
N SER A 355 -13.34 7.61 -20.65
CA SER A 355 -13.53 6.52 -19.69
C SER A 355 -12.27 5.65 -19.57
N SER A 356 -12.35 4.60 -18.77
CA SER A 356 -11.27 3.64 -18.54
C SER A 356 -11.82 2.22 -18.35
N CYS A 357 -11.01 1.22 -18.65
CA CYS A 357 -11.32 -0.20 -18.42
C CYS A 357 -10.06 -0.97 -18.04
N TYR A 358 -10.22 -2.26 -17.71
CA TYR A 358 -9.10 -3.15 -17.36
C TYR A 358 -8.14 -3.44 -18.53
N GLY A 359 -8.54 -3.11 -19.77
CA GLY A 359 -7.68 -3.23 -20.95
C GLY A 359 -6.85 -1.98 -21.25
N CYS A 360 -7.02 -0.88 -20.50
CA CYS A 360 -6.26 0.35 -20.73
C CYS A 360 -5.65 0.99 -19.49
N LEU A 361 -6.40 1.23 -18.40
CA LEU A 361 -5.89 1.95 -17.23
C LEU A 361 -6.26 1.30 -15.89
N ARG A 362 -7.31 0.46 -15.85
CA ARG A 362 -7.82 -0.10 -14.59
C ARG A 362 -7.05 -1.36 -14.22
N SER A 363 -6.72 -1.46 -12.95
CA SER A 363 -6.21 -2.67 -12.30
C SER A 363 -7.00 -2.89 -11.00
N TYR A 364 -6.76 -4.01 -10.31
CA TYR A 364 -7.32 -4.19 -8.97
C TYR A 364 -6.67 -3.26 -7.94
N SER A 365 -5.42 -2.85 -8.16
CA SER A 365 -4.65 -2.02 -7.23
C SER A 365 -5.06 -0.55 -7.23
N ASN A 366 -5.80 -0.09 -8.26
CA ASN A 366 -6.24 1.30 -8.40
C ASN A 366 -7.77 1.50 -8.34
N GLN A 367 -8.48 0.54 -7.74
CA GLN A 367 -9.94 0.59 -7.65
C GLN A 367 -10.49 1.85 -6.95
N TYR A 368 -9.73 2.49 -6.05
CA TYR A 368 -10.17 3.75 -5.41
C TYR A 368 -10.38 4.92 -6.36
N CYS A 369 -9.78 4.90 -7.55
CA CYS A 369 -9.86 6.02 -8.49
C CYS A 369 -10.46 5.65 -9.84
N HIS A 370 -11.04 4.45 -10.00
CA HIS A 370 -11.64 4.01 -11.28
C HIS A 370 -12.66 5.01 -11.85
N ASP A 371 -13.37 5.73 -10.98
CA ASP A 371 -14.41 6.70 -11.36
C ASP A 371 -13.84 7.99 -11.97
N ILE A 372 -12.57 8.31 -11.72
CA ILE A 372 -11.90 9.52 -12.24
C ILE A 372 -10.90 9.21 -13.36
N LEU A 373 -10.63 7.92 -13.66
CA LEU A 373 -9.69 7.54 -14.71
C LEU A 373 -10.27 7.73 -16.11
N ASN A 374 -9.52 8.43 -16.95
CA ASN A 374 -9.91 8.82 -18.31
C ASN A 374 -8.73 8.61 -19.29
N ARG A 375 -8.89 7.69 -20.24
CA ARG A 375 -7.84 7.37 -21.23
C ARG A 375 -7.58 8.50 -22.23
N GLY A 376 -8.56 9.37 -22.48
CA GLY A 376 -8.41 10.54 -23.34
C GLY A 376 -7.32 11.49 -22.86
N TYR A 377 -7.16 11.65 -21.54
CA TYR A 377 -6.06 12.43 -20.96
C TYR A 377 -4.68 11.85 -21.31
N VAL A 378 -4.57 10.53 -21.30
CA VAL A 378 -3.32 9.82 -21.66
C VAL A 378 -3.04 9.98 -23.14
N ILE A 379 -4.06 9.84 -24.00
CA ILE A 379 -3.92 9.99 -25.45
C ILE A 379 -3.46 11.41 -25.81
N ASP A 380 -4.15 12.44 -25.30
CA ASP A 380 -3.82 13.84 -25.57
C ASP A 380 -2.40 14.20 -25.10
N PHE A 381 -2.06 13.87 -23.85
CA PHE A 381 -0.78 14.28 -23.28
C PHE A 381 0.40 13.49 -23.86
N LEU A 382 0.32 12.16 -23.92
CA LEU A 382 1.41 11.37 -24.49
C LEU A 382 1.53 11.59 -26.01
N GLY A 383 0.41 11.89 -26.69
CA GLY A 383 0.42 12.32 -28.09
C GLY A 383 1.31 13.56 -28.30
N LYS A 384 1.21 14.57 -27.44
CA LYS A 384 2.06 15.77 -27.49
C LYS A 384 3.55 15.44 -27.33
N LEU A 385 3.89 14.51 -26.45
CA LEU A 385 5.30 14.09 -26.23
C LEU A 385 5.89 13.34 -27.43
N VAL A 386 5.09 12.56 -28.15
CA VAL A 386 5.54 11.77 -29.30
C VAL A 386 5.52 12.58 -30.60
N SER A 387 4.70 13.63 -30.66
CA SER A 387 4.60 14.53 -31.82
C SER A 387 5.90 15.33 -31.97
N LYS A 388 6.48 15.32 -33.17
CA LYS A 388 7.70 16.08 -33.51
C LYS A 388 7.43 17.56 -33.66
#